data_AF-A0A661I9L9-F1
#
_entry.id   AF-A0A661I9L9-F1
#
_cell.length_a   1.000
_cell.length_b   1.000
_cell.length_c   1.000
_cell.angle_alpha   90.00
_cell.angle_beta   90.00
_cell.angle_gamma   90.00
#
_symmetry.space_group_name_H-M   'P 1'
#
loop_
_entity.id
_entity.type
_entity.pdbx_description
1 polymer ?
#
loop_
_entity_poly.entity_id
_entity_poly.type
_entity_poly.pdbx_seq_one_letter_code
_entity_poly.pdbx_strand_id
1 'polypeptide(L)'
;MKKFVWFLSVVTFMFWMPSFVFGQGDVLQMQQTNIEGIIAEVIECKRKKGILSIKVKFTNQSDDEVSLYLGTGSSYKEFYLTSENKKYFILEDAEGEALAPANINTRLKKGKSHYWWAKFPAPPAEVKEINIIIPKVFPFEDVEITDK
;
A
#
# COMPACT_ATOMS: atom_id res chain seq x y z
N MET A 1 5.89 -37.31 -59.67
CA MET A 1 6.75 -38.15 -58.81
C MET A 1 7.99 -37.34 -58.42
N LYS A 2 8.14 -36.98 -57.14
CA LYS A 2 9.39 -36.89 -56.36
C LYS A 2 9.04 -36.21 -55.03
N LYS A 3 9.11 -36.99 -53.97
CA LYS A 3 8.80 -36.63 -52.58
C LYS A 3 10.01 -35.90 -52.01
N PHE A 4 9.80 -34.79 -51.32
CA PHE A 4 10.83 -34.18 -50.48
C PHE A 4 10.23 -33.94 -49.10
N VAL A 5 10.62 -34.81 -48.18
CA VAL A 5 10.33 -34.73 -46.75
C VAL A 5 11.50 -33.98 -46.13
N TRP A 6 11.21 -32.91 -45.39
CA TRP A 6 12.14 -32.35 -44.40
C TRP A 6 11.46 -32.43 -43.03
N PHE A 7 12.07 -33.22 -42.17
CA PHE A 7 11.87 -33.28 -40.72
C PHE A 7 12.90 -32.34 -40.06
N LEU A 8 12.68 -32.05 -38.77
CA LEU A 8 13.46 -31.21 -37.84
C LEU A 8 13.05 -29.72 -37.82
N SER A 9 12.81 -29.07 -36.69
CA SER A 9 12.82 -29.49 -35.28
C SER A 9 12.01 -28.51 -34.46
N VAL A 10 11.26 -29.07 -33.51
CA VAL A 10 10.61 -28.36 -32.42
C VAL A 10 11.70 -27.75 -31.52
N VAL A 11 11.68 -26.42 -31.35
CA VAL A 11 12.37 -25.77 -30.23
C VAL A 11 11.29 -25.11 -29.37
N THR A 12 10.72 -25.91 -28.48
CA THR A 12 9.92 -25.41 -27.37
C THR A 12 10.89 -24.83 -26.34
N PHE A 13 11.15 -23.53 -26.40
CA PHE A 13 11.78 -22.81 -25.31
C PHE A 13 10.76 -22.67 -24.17
N MET A 14 10.60 -23.74 -23.39
CA MET A 14 9.89 -23.72 -22.13
C MET A 14 10.78 -22.99 -21.13
N PHE A 15 10.69 -21.66 -21.12
CA PHE A 15 11.26 -20.82 -20.06
C PHE A 15 10.53 -21.19 -18.77
N TRP A 16 11.13 -22.11 -18.03
CA TRP A 16 10.88 -22.30 -16.61
C TRP A 16 11.33 -21.02 -15.91
N MET A 17 10.44 -20.03 -15.83
CA MET A 17 10.63 -18.95 -14.88
C MET A 17 10.30 -19.53 -13.51
N PRO A 18 11.28 -19.64 -12.58
CA PRO A 18 10.92 -19.91 -11.21
C PRO A 18 9.97 -18.80 -10.79
N SER A 19 8.76 -19.19 -10.35
CA SER A 19 7.84 -18.27 -9.73
C SER A 19 8.58 -17.60 -8.58
N PHE A 20 8.91 -16.32 -8.73
CA PHE A 20 9.34 -15.52 -7.60
C PHE A 20 8.14 -15.45 -6.66
N VAL A 21 8.12 -16.32 -5.67
CA VAL A 21 7.23 -16.18 -4.53
C VAL A 21 7.83 -15.06 -3.69
N PHE A 22 7.45 -13.82 -4.00
CA PHE A 22 7.60 -12.72 -3.05
C PHE A 22 6.49 -12.89 -2.01
N GLY A 23 6.84 -13.44 -0.85
CA GLY A 23 6.00 -13.34 0.32
C GLY A 23 5.98 -11.89 0.81
N GLN A 24 5.03 -11.10 0.32
CA GLN A 24 4.73 -9.74 0.77
C GLN A 24 3.29 -9.46 0.35
N GLY A 25 2.42 -8.99 1.25
CA GLY A 25 1.00 -8.78 0.93
C GLY A 25 0.83 -8.05 -0.40
N ASP A 26 -0.09 -8.54 -1.24
CA ASP A 26 -0.32 -8.01 -2.58
C ASP A 26 -0.54 -6.49 -2.50
N VAL A 27 0.10 -5.75 -3.41
CA VAL A 27 -0.10 -4.31 -3.52
C VAL A 27 -1.52 -4.09 -4.03
N LEU A 28 -2.36 -3.49 -3.19
CA LEU A 28 -3.75 -3.16 -3.54
C LEU A 28 -3.79 -1.96 -4.48
N GLN A 29 -2.97 -0.95 -4.19
CA GLN A 29 -2.84 0.25 -4.99
C GLN A 29 -1.50 0.93 -4.71
N MET A 30 -0.95 1.60 -5.71
CA MET A 30 0.27 2.40 -5.62
C MET A 30 -0.01 3.85 -5.99
N GLN A 31 0.65 4.79 -5.32
CA GLN A 31 0.55 6.23 -5.60
C GLN A 31 1.91 6.92 -5.52
N GLN A 32 2.05 7.97 -6.32
CA GLN A 32 3.14 8.93 -6.20
C GLN A 32 3.02 9.71 -4.89
N THR A 33 4.13 10.26 -4.42
CA THR A 33 4.14 11.18 -3.27
C THR A 33 4.73 12.53 -3.67
N ASN A 34 4.44 13.56 -2.89
CA ASN A 34 5.09 14.88 -2.97
C ASN A 34 6.49 14.85 -2.31
N ILE A 35 7.02 13.67 -1.95
CA ILE A 35 8.39 13.46 -1.53
C ILE A 35 9.11 12.79 -2.71
N GLU A 36 9.95 13.55 -3.41
CA GLU A 36 10.64 13.07 -4.60
C GLU A 36 11.38 11.74 -4.36
N GLY A 37 11.20 10.79 -5.27
CA GLY A 37 11.80 9.45 -5.17
C GLY A 37 11.06 8.47 -4.26
N ILE A 38 10.01 8.88 -3.53
CA ILE A 38 9.22 7.96 -2.70
C ILE A 38 7.91 7.58 -3.39
N ILE A 39 7.66 6.27 -3.48
CA ILE A 39 6.38 5.68 -3.85
C ILE A 39 5.69 5.13 -2.61
N ALA A 40 4.37 5.30 -2.52
CA ALA A 40 3.53 4.75 -1.47
C ALA A 40 2.63 3.63 -2.03
N GLU A 41 2.58 2.49 -1.34
CA GLU A 41 1.82 1.31 -1.75
C GLU A 41 0.93 0.86 -0.59
N VAL A 42 -0.38 0.81 -0.80
CA VAL A 42 -1.30 0.18 0.16
C VAL A 42 -1.17 -1.33 0.01
N ILE A 43 -0.80 -2.00 1.09
CA ILE A 43 -0.59 -3.45 1.13
C ILE A 43 -1.57 -4.16 2.07
N GLU A 44 -2.36 -3.40 2.83
CA GLU A 44 -3.44 -3.93 3.66
C GLU A 44 -4.55 -2.88 3.78
N CYS A 45 -5.78 -3.28 3.44
CA CYS A 45 -7.02 -2.62 3.77
C CYS A 45 -8.00 -3.68 4.29
N LYS A 46 -8.04 -3.86 5.61
CA LYS A 46 -8.62 -5.06 6.23
C LYS A 46 -9.62 -4.71 7.32
N ARG A 47 -10.85 -5.18 7.19
CA ARG A 47 -11.89 -5.04 8.20
C ARG A 47 -12.00 -6.29 9.05
N LYS A 48 -11.98 -6.11 10.38
CA LYS A 48 -12.16 -7.19 11.36
C LYS A 48 -12.69 -6.64 12.68
N LYS A 49 -13.76 -7.25 13.21
CA LYS A 49 -14.33 -6.92 14.54
C LYS A 49 -14.55 -5.42 14.78
N GLY A 50 -15.13 -4.72 13.80
CA GLY A 50 -15.42 -3.28 13.90
C GLY A 50 -14.21 -2.35 13.71
N ILE A 51 -13.04 -2.88 13.38
CA ILE A 51 -11.83 -2.11 13.11
C ILE A 51 -11.44 -2.29 11.63
N LEU A 52 -11.09 -1.20 10.97
CA LEU A 52 -10.42 -1.21 9.68
C LEU A 52 -8.93 -0.92 9.90
N SER A 53 -8.07 -1.85 9.46
CA SER A 53 -6.61 -1.74 9.55
C SER A 53 -6.04 -1.40 8.19
N ILE A 54 -5.24 -0.34 8.14
CA ILE A 54 -4.52 0.10 6.94
C ILE A 54 -3.02 -0.11 7.15
N LYS A 55 -2.33 -0.61 6.12
CA LYS A 55 -0.85 -0.61 6.05
C LYS A 55 -0.39 -0.07 4.72
N VAL A 56 0.59 0.83 4.78
CA VAL A 56 1.20 1.46 3.62
C VAL A 56 2.71 1.27 3.67
N LYS A 57 3.29 0.84 2.56
CA LYS A 57 4.73 0.72 2.35
C LYS A 57 5.21 1.91 1.55
N PHE A 58 6.18 2.63 2.09
CA PHE A 58 6.88 3.72 1.41
C PHE A 58 8.24 3.21 0.94
N THR A 59 8.53 3.31 -0.34
CA THR A 59 9.78 2.80 -0.93
C THR A 59 10.52 3.91 -1.65
N ASN A 60 11.82 4.03 -1.39
CA ASN A 60 12.70 4.90 -2.15
C ASN A 60 13.09 4.22 -3.48
N GLN A 61 12.67 4.82 -4.59
CA GLN A 61 12.97 4.41 -5.96
C GLN A 61 14.03 5.27 -6.65
N SER A 62 14.51 6.35 -6.01
CA SER A 62 15.62 7.15 -6.55
C SER A 62 16.98 6.50 -6.27
N ASP A 63 18.02 7.05 -6.89
CA ASP A 63 19.40 6.62 -6.68
C ASP A 63 20.01 7.17 -5.38
N ASP A 64 19.47 8.29 -4.88
CA ASP A 64 19.96 9.00 -3.70
C ASP A 64 19.26 8.56 -2.41
N GLU A 65 19.85 8.88 -1.26
CA GLU A 65 19.18 8.74 0.03
C GLU A 65 18.09 9.82 0.18
N VAL A 66 16.86 9.40 0.49
CA VAL A 66 15.71 10.31 0.61
C VAL A 66 15.21 10.34 2.05
N SER A 67 14.86 11.54 2.53
CA SER A 67 14.23 11.71 3.85
C SER A 67 12.71 11.50 3.73
N LEU A 68 12.21 10.43 4.34
CA LEU A 68 10.79 10.17 4.51
C LEU A 68 10.31 10.86 5.79
N TYR A 69 9.44 11.85 5.63
CA TYR A 69 8.82 12.56 6.73
C TYR A 69 7.30 12.60 6.57
N LEU A 70 6.61 11.80 7.39
CA LEU A 70 5.15 11.78 7.48
C LEU A 70 4.79 12.28 8.87
N GLY A 71 4.45 13.56 8.92
CA GLY A 71 4.15 14.26 10.14
C GLY A 71 3.50 15.59 9.83
N THR A 72 2.55 15.93 10.67
CA THR A 72 1.85 17.21 10.76
C THR A 72 2.22 17.68 12.15
N GLY A 73 2.53 18.96 12.36
CA GLY A 73 3.17 19.43 13.60
C GLY A 73 2.46 19.10 14.92
N SER A 74 1.26 18.50 14.92
CA SER A 74 0.59 18.02 16.14
C SER A 74 -0.66 17.14 15.96
N SER A 75 -1.12 16.77 14.75
CA SER A 75 -2.43 16.12 14.62
C SER A 75 -2.54 14.98 13.59
N TYR A 76 -2.94 13.81 14.07
CA TYR A 76 -3.35 12.66 13.25
C TYR A 76 -4.61 12.92 12.40
N LYS A 77 -5.30 14.06 12.57
CA LYS A 77 -6.54 14.39 11.83
C LYS A 77 -6.35 14.58 10.33
N GLU A 78 -5.11 14.79 9.86
CA GLU A 78 -4.81 14.85 8.43
C GLU A 78 -4.73 13.47 7.77
N PHE A 79 -4.63 12.40 8.58
CA PHE A 79 -4.75 11.02 8.14
C PHE A 79 -6.20 10.59 8.37
N TYR A 80 -6.92 10.36 7.28
CA TYR A 80 -8.32 10.00 7.38
C TYR A 80 -8.74 9.13 6.20
N LEU A 81 -9.86 8.44 6.39
CA LEU A 81 -10.53 7.71 5.33
C LEU A 81 -11.82 8.42 4.98
N THR A 82 -12.27 8.22 3.74
CA THR A 82 -13.63 8.58 3.36
C THR A 82 -14.34 7.40 2.74
N SER A 83 -15.62 7.28 3.05
CA SER A 83 -16.56 6.39 2.37
C SER A 83 -17.84 7.17 2.17
N GLU A 84 -18.36 7.17 0.95
CA GLU A 84 -19.56 7.95 0.61
C GLU A 84 -19.42 9.41 1.09
N ASN A 85 -20.25 9.84 2.04
CA ASN A 85 -20.24 11.19 2.61
C ASN A 85 -19.66 11.26 4.05
N LYS A 86 -18.96 10.21 4.51
CA LYS A 86 -18.43 10.13 5.87
C LYS A 86 -16.91 10.11 5.90
N LYS A 87 -16.34 10.89 6.83
CA LYS A 87 -14.92 10.89 7.18
C LYS A 87 -14.68 10.04 8.43
N TYR A 88 -13.62 9.24 8.41
CA TYR A 88 -13.18 8.38 9.51
C TYR A 88 -11.78 8.78 9.94
N PHE A 89 -11.61 9.01 11.25
CA PHE A 89 -10.32 9.34 11.85
C PHE A 89 -9.68 8.11 12.50
N ILE A 90 -8.38 8.18 12.75
CA ILE A 90 -7.64 7.14 13.47
C ILE A 90 -8.27 6.95 14.85
N LEU A 91 -8.43 5.70 15.27
CA LEU A 91 -8.90 5.36 16.62
C LEU A 91 -7.88 5.81 17.66
N GLU A 92 -8.37 6.21 18.83
CA GLU A 92 -7.55 6.52 20.00
C GLU A 92 -7.72 5.40 21.04
N ASP A 93 -6.71 5.19 21.87
CA ASP A 93 -6.81 4.34 23.06
C ASP A 93 -7.51 5.07 24.22
N ALA A 94 -7.54 4.44 25.40
CA ALA A 94 -8.25 4.99 26.56
C ALA A 94 -7.58 6.26 27.11
N GLU A 95 -6.31 6.44 26.81
CA GLU A 95 -5.47 7.57 27.19
C GLU A 95 -5.53 8.72 26.17
N GLY A 96 -6.18 8.51 25.03
CA GLY A 96 -6.31 9.49 23.94
C GLY A 96 -5.16 9.44 22.93
N GLU A 97 -4.31 8.41 22.98
CA GLU A 97 -3.22 8.23 22.03
C GLU A 97 -3.71 7.51 20.77
N ALA A 98 -3.28 8.01 19.60
CA ALA A 98 -3.71 7.42 18.34
C ALA A 98 -3.15 6.01 18.14
N LEU A 99 -3.99 5.11 17.63
CA LEU A 99 -3.62 3.76 17.23
C LEU A 99 -2.93 3.74 15.85
N ALA A 100 -1.80 4.42 15.78
CA ALA A 100 -0.88 4.50 14.65
C ALA A 100 0.55 4.78 15.16
N PRO A 101 1.61 4.53 14.36
CA PRO A 101 2.94 5.00 14.68
C PRO A 101 2.97 6.52 14.85
N ALA A 102 3.84 6.97 15.75
CA ALA A 102 4.28 8.37 15.84
C ALA A 102 4.81 8.89 14.49
N ASN A 103 4.99 10.21 14.41
CA ASN A 103 5.55 10.90 13.25
C ASN A 103 6.74 10.12 12.67
N ILE A 104 6.67 9.82 11.37
CA ILE A 104 7.78 9.18 10.67
C ILE A 104 8.76 10.28 10.30
N ASN A 105 10.00 10.14 10.75
CA ASN A 105 11.13 10.94 10.29
C ASN A 105 12.34 10.01 10.17
N THR A 106 12.59 9.53 8.96
CA THR A 106 13.66 8.56 8.70
C THR A 106 14.28 8.78 7.32
N ARG A 107 15.44 8.17 7.09
CA ARG A 107 16.12 8.20 5.80
C ARG A 107 16.10 6.84 5.15
N LEU A 108 15.74 6.81 3.87
CA LEU A 108 15.67 5.60 3.07
C LEU A 108 16.76 5.65 2.01
N LYS A 109 17.66 4.66 2.04
CA LYS A 109 18.58 4.39 0.93
C LYS A 109 17.80 3.83 -0.27
N LYS A 110 18.40 3.87 -1.47
CA LYS A 110 17.86 3.26 -2.69
C LYS A 110 17.27 1.86 -2.43
N GLY A 111 16.03 1.65 -2.85
CA GLY A 111 15.29 0.39 -2.74
C GLY A 111 14.86 0.01 -1.32
N LYS A 112 15.18 0.81 -0.30
CA LYS A 112 14.72 0.56 1.08
C LYS A 112 13.31 1.08 1.28
N SER A 113 12.61 0.42 2.19
CA SER A 113 11.21 0.70 2.47
C SER A 113 10.97 0.97 3.95
N HIS A 114 9.97 1.78 4.25
CA HIS A 114 9.39 1.98 5.57
C HIS A 114 7.91 1.63 5.55
N TYR A 115 7.35 1.17 6.67
CA TYR A 115 5.94 0.83 6.78
C TYR A 115 5.25 1.77 7.75
N TRP A 116 4.10 2.28 7.35
CA TRP A 116 3.17 2.99 8.22
C TRP A 116 1.87 2.20 8.33
N TRP A 117 1.21 2.29 9.47
CA TRP A 117 -0.08 1.63 9.69
C TRP A 117 -0.98 2.50 10.55
N ALA A 118 -2.29 2.27 10.46
CA ALA A 118 -3.24 2.91 11.35
C ALA A 118 -4.50 2.05 11.49
N LYS A 119 -5.20 2.23 12.61
CA LYS A 119 -6.50 1.62 12.88
C LYS A 119 -7.60 2.67 12.88
N PHE A 120 -8.69 2.37 12.20
CA PHE A 120 -9.85 3.23 12.04
C PHE A 120 -11.11 2.49 12.52
N PRO A 121 -12.16 3.21 12.92
CA PRO A 121 -13.48 2.60 13.06
C PRO A 121 -13.90 2.03 11.70
N ALA A 122 -14.36 0.79 11.68
CA ALA A 122 -14.77 0.16 10.44
C ALA A 122 -16.01 0.85 9.85
N PRO A 123 -16.06 1.08 8.52
CA PRO A 123 -17.30 1.45 7.86
C PRO A 123 -18.31 0.28 7.92
N PRO A 124 -19.62 0.58 7.75
CA PRO A 124 -20.68 -0.43 7.70
C PRO A 124 -20.37 -1.58 6.73
N ALA A 125 -20.91 -2.77 6.99
CA ALA A 125 -20.57 -4.00 6.26
C ALA A 125 -20.85 -3.92 4.74
N GLU A 126 -21.80 -3.06 4.35
CA GLU A 126 -22.20 -2.78 2.97
C GLU A 126 -21.09 -2.03 2.20
N VAL A 127 -20.30 -1.22 2.89
CA VAL A 127 -19.15 -0.52 2.29
C VAL A 127 -18.07 -1.54 1.97
N LYS A 128 -17.70 -1.61 0.69
CA LYS A 128 -16.69 -2.52 0.14
C LYS A 128 -15.41 -1.84 -0.29
N GLU A 129 -15.42 -0.52 -0.42
CA GLU A 129 -14.27 0.27 -0.83
C GLU A 129 -14.21 1.58 -0.04
N ILE A 130 -13.02 2.15 0.06
CA ILE A 130 -12.74 3.39 0.80
C ILE A 130 -11.68 4.19 0.08
N ASN A 131 -11.67 5.50 0.32
CA ASN A 131 -10.55 6.34 -0.07
C ASN A 131 -9.64 6.56 1.15
N ILE A 132 -8.33 6.53 0.94
CA ILE A 132 -7.32 6.70 1.97
C ILE A 132 -6.58 8.00 1.71
N ILE A 133 -6.64 8.92 2.66
CA ILE A 133 -5.95 10.20 2.60
C ILE A 133 -4.78 10.20 3.57
N ILE A 134 -3.58 10.37 3.02
CA ILE A 134 -2.31 10.45 3.74
C ILE A 134 -1.60 11.72 3.30
N PRO A 135 -1.09 12.55 4.24
CA PRO A 135 -0.34 13.75 3.89
C PRO A 135 0.82 13.45 2.92
N LYS A 136 0.95 14.30 1.90
CA LYS A 136 1.98 14.21 0.84
C LYS A 136 1.86 12.99 -0.07
N VAL A 137 0.79 12.20 0.01
CA VAL A 137 0.52 11.12 -0.93
C VAL A 137 -0.69 11.52 -1.76
N PHE A 138 -0.69 11.20 -3.05
CA PHE A 138 -1.94 11.30 -3.82
C PHE A 138 -3.00 10.39 -3.17
N PRO A 139 -4.28 10.80 -3.11
CA PRO A 139 -5.35 9.98 -2.55
C PRO A 139 -5.35 8.57 -3.14
N PHE A 140 -5.48 7.54 -2.30
CA PHE A 140 -5.85 6.22 -2.78
C PHE A 140 -7.37 6.19 -2.89
N GLU A 141 -7.89 5.91 -4.08
CA GLU A 141 -9.32 5.90 -4.36
C GLU A 141 -9.82 4.47 -4.58
N ASP A 142 -11.02 4.21 -4.10
CA ASP A 142 -11.76 2.95 -4.28
C ASP A 142 -10.95 1.70 -3.86
N VAL A 143 -10.23 1.81 -2.74
CA VAL A 143 -9.42 0.70 -2.19
C VAL A 143 -10.34 -0.36 -1.61
N GLU A 144 -10.32 -1.56 -2.19
CA GLU A 144 -11.11 -2.69 -1.73
C GLU A 144 -10.83 -3.07 -0.27
N ILE A 145 -11.89 -3.27 0.50
CA ILE A 145 -11.85 -3.75 1.88
C ILE A 145 -11.91 -5.26 1.89
N THR A 146 -10.91 -5.89 2.50
CA THR A 146 -10.93 -7.33 2.76
C THR A 146 -11.51 -7.65 4.14
N ASP A 147 -12.60 -8.40 4.20
CA ASP A 147 -13.21 -8.92 5.42
C ASP A 147 -12.52 -10.23 5.89
N LYS A 148 -11.98 -10.30 7.13
CA LYS A 148 -11.37 -11.52 7.74
C LYS A 148 -11.47 -11.59 9.26
#